data_AF-A0A956AG80-F1
#
_entry.id   AF-A0A956AG80-F1
#
_cell.length_a   1.000
_cell.length_b   1.000
_cell.length_c   1.000
_cell.angle_alpha   90.00
_cell.angle_beta   90.00
_cell.angle_gamma   90.00
#
_symmetry.space_group_name_H-M   'P 1'
#
loop_
_entity.id
_entity.type
_entity.pdbx_description
1 polymer ?
#
loop_
_entity_poly.entity_id
_entity_poly.type
_entity_poly.pdbx_seq_one_letter_code
_entity_poly.pdbx_strand_id
1 'polypeptide(L)'
;MATARPSLRAEQAEAVRNRLFEAALELIETGQEPTLRAVAAQARVGERTLYRYFPSRDDFRDALGRQFHGRAGIPLCEDAAGLEGYARDLFATFEANSKLVRGLVHAPWAVADLQLTRRRRLEQVTALLRRAW
;
A
#
# COMPACT_ATOMS: atom_id res chain seq x y z
N MET A 1 9.00 -26.80 -14.98
CA MET A 1 9.47 -25.58 -15.68
C MET A 1 10.37 -24.78 -14.76
N ALA A 2 11.70 -24.93 -14.86
CA ALA A 2 12.65 -24.33 -13.92
C ALA A 2 12.59 -22.79 -13.92
N THR A 3 12.19 -22.19 -12.80
CA THR A 3 12.29 -20.76 -12.54
C THR A 3 13.77 -20.36 -12.46
N ALA A 4 14.24 -19.54 -13.41
CA ALA A 4 15.61 -19.01 -13.40
C ALA A 4 15.84 -18.18 -12.12
N ARG A 5 16.96 -18.43 -11.42
CA ARG A 5 17.34 -17.62 -10.26
C ARG A 5 17.52 -16.16 -10.68
N PRO A 6 17.05 -15.19 -9.87
CA PRO A 6 17.27 -13.79 -10.18
C PRO A 6 18.77 -13.48 -10.22
N SER A 7 19.17 -12.58 -11.11
CA SER A 7 20.56 -12.12 -11.14
C SER A 7 20.87 -11.31 -9.88
N LEU A 8 22.14 -11.25 -9.47
CA LEU A 8 22.60 -10.41 -8.35
C LEU A 8 22.14 -8.95 -8.46
N ARG A 9 22.07 -8.42 -9.70
CA ARG A 9 21.55 -7.06 -9.96
C ARG A 9 20.05 -6.94 -9.67
N ALA A 10 19.27 -7.97 -9.99
CA ALA A 10 17.84 -8.00 -9.69
C ALA A 10 17.58 -8.10 -8.18
N GLU A 11 18.35 -8.92 -7.47
CA GLU A 11 18.27 -9.03 -6.01
C GLU A 11 18.62 -7.70 -5.32
N GLN A 12 19.70 -7.04 -5.76
CA GLN A 12 20.07 -5.72 -5.26
C GLN A 12 18.99 -4.67 -5.55
N ALA A 13 18.38 -4.73 -6.73
CA ALA A 13 17.31 -3.81 -7.10
C ALA A 13 16.07 -3.99 -6.21
N GLU A 14 15.67 -5.23 -5.94
CA GLU A 14 14.54 -5.52 -5.06
C GLU A 14 14.85 -5.15 -3.60
N ALA A 15 16.08 -5.37 -3.13
CA ALA A 15 16.50 -4.97 -1.79
C ALA A 15 16.48 -3.44 -1.59
N VAL A 16 16.79 -2.65 -2.63
CA VAL A 16 16.64 -1.19 -2.59
C VAL A 16 15.17 -0.81 -2.58
N ARG A 17 14.36 -1.45 -3.43
CA ARG A 17 12.92 -1.21 -3.51
C ARG A 17 12.21 -1.48 -2.18
N ASN A 18 12.54 -2.59 -1.53
CA ASN A 18 11.99 -2.93 -0.22
C ASN A 18 12.39 -1.91 0.85
N ARG A 19 13.64 -1.46 0.87
CA ARG A 19 14.08 -0.39 1.78
C ARG A 19 13.31 0.92 1.59
N LEU A 20 13.02 1.29 0.35
CA LEU A 20 12.20 2.46 0.04
C LEU A 20 10.77 2.31 0.59
N PHE A 21 10.18 1.12 0.51
CA PHE A 21 8.84 0.88 1.05
C PHE A 21 8.80 0.87 2.57
N GLU A 22 9.74 0.19 3.23
CA GLU A 22 9.80 0.18 4.70
C GLU A 22 9.98 1.62 5.24
N ALA A 23 10.86 2.42 4.63
CA ALA A 23 11.03 3.82 4.97
C ALA A 23 9.74 4.65 4.80
N ALA A 24 8.97 4.38 3.75
CA ALA A 24 7.69 5.04 3.54
C ALA A 24 6.67 4.65 4.60
N LEU A 25 6.58 3.36 4.96
CA LEU A 25 5.69 2.87 6.01
C LEU A 25 6.03 3.47 7.37
N GLU A 26 7.32 3.55 7.71
CA GLU A 26 7.79 4.19 8.96
C GLU A 26 7.35 5.66 9.06
N LEU A 27 7.44 6.41 7.96
CA LEU A 27 6.95 7.81 7.91
C LEU A 27 5.43 7.87 8.12
N ILE A 28 4.67 6.95 7.52
CA ILE A 28 3.22 6.90 7.69
C ILE A 28 2.87 6.57 9.14
N GLU A 29 3.54 5.60 9.76
CA GLU A 29 3.31 5.21 11.15
C GLU A 29 3.59 6.34 12.15
N THR A 30 4.47 7.28 11.80
CA THR A 30 4.74 8.49 12.60
C THR A 30 3.84 9.67 12.23
N GLY A 31 2.92 9.49 11.27
CA GLY A 31 1.99 10.52 10.79
C GLY A 31 2.60 11.52 9.79
N GLN A 32 3.80 11.26 9.30
CA GLN A 32 4.50 12.10 8.33
C GLN A 32 4.10 11.74 6.89
N GLU A 33 4.08 12.73 5.99
CA GLU A 33 3.81 12.47 4.58
C GLU A 33 5.00 11.76 3.92
N PRO A 34 4.78 10.59 3.29
CA PRO A 34 5.84 9.84 2.61
C PRO A 34 6.14 10.45 1.23
N THR A 35 6.65 11.69 1.20
CA THR A 35 7.10 12.31 -0.06
C THR A 35 8.35 11.58 -0.60
N LEU A 36 8.57 11.59 -1.92
CA LEU A 36 9.76 10.97 -2.53
C LEU A 36 11.06 11.40 -1.82
N ARG A 37 11.18 12.70 -1.51
CA ARG A 37 12.33 13.24 -0.80
C ARG A 37 12.44 12.71 0.65
N ALA A 38 11.34 12.72 1.40
CA ALA A 38 11.33 12.21 2.78
C ALA A 38 11.67 10.71 2.82
N VAL A 39 11.14 9.93 1.89
CA VAL A 39 11.40 8.49 1.76
C VAL A 39 12.85 8.24 1.39
N ALA A 40 13.42 8.98 0.43
CA ALA A 40 14.83 8.87 0.07
C ALA A 40 15.75 9.14 1.27
N ALA A 41 15.44 10.19 2.04
CA ALA A 41 16.17 10.54 3.26
C ALA A 41 16.06 9.45 4.33
N GLN A 42 14.84 8.97 4.62
CA GLN A 42 14.58 7.92 5.60
C GLN A 42 15.27 6.59 5.21
N ALA A 43 15.22 6.21 3.93
CA ALA A 43 15.88 5.02 3.40
C ALA A 43 17.40 5.17 3.23
N ARG A 44 17.96 6.37 3.48
CA ARG A 44 19.38 6.73 3.29
C ARG A 44 19.88 6.43 1.87
N VAL A 45 19.06 6.79 0.87
CA VAL A 45 19.41 6.70 -0.55
C VAL A 45 19.30 8.06 -1.21
N GLY A 46 20.11 8.31 -2.25
CA GLY A 46 19.99 9.56 -3.01
C GLY A 46 18.68 9.61 -3.81
N GLU A 47 18.10 10.81 -3.97
CA GLU A 47 16.85 11.01 -4.72
C GLU A 47 16.91 10.45 -6.15
N ARG A 48 18.05 10.60 -6.84
CA ARG A 48 18.27 10.01 -8.17
C ARG A 48 18.09 8.49 -8.19
N THR A 49 18.42 7.81 -7.09
CA THR A 49 18.19 6.36 -6.96
C THR A 49 16.70 6.09 -6.86
N LEU A 50 15.97 6.86 -6.06
CA LEU A 50 14.52 6.69 -5.91
C LEU A 50 13.78 6.95 -7.24
N TYR A 51 14.09 8.05 -7.93
CA TYR A 51 13.50 8.36 -9.24
C TYR A 51 13.78 7.30 -10.31
N ARG A 52 14.85 6.51 -10.17
CA ARG A 52 15.11 5.37 -11.06
C ARG A 52 14.08 4.25 -10.89
N TYR A 53 13.55 4.07 -9.67
CA TYR A 53 12.52 3.06 -9.39
C TYR A 53 11.11 3.59 -9.54
N PHE A 54 10.91 4.88 -9.26
CA PHE A 54 9.63 5.54 -9.30
C PHE A 54 9.76 6.87 -10.05
N PRO A 55 9.55 6.87 -11.38
CA PRO A 55 9.75 8.05 -12.22
C PRO A 55 8.88 9.24 -11.83
N SER A 56 7.69 8.99 -11.30
CA SER A 56 6.78 10.02 -10.83
C SER A 56 6.30 9.78 -9.40
N ARG A 57 5.72 10.84 -8.80
CA ARG A 57 5.03 10.74 -7.51
C ARG A 57 3.87 9.74 -7.57
N ASP A 58 3.17 9.69 -8.70
CA ASP A 58 2.02 8.82 -8.88
C ASP A 58 2.45 7.35 -9.00
N ASP A 59 3.55 7.05 -9.71
CA ASP A 59 4.12 5.70 -9.77
C ASP A 59 4.51 5.18 -8.38
N PHE A 60 5.12 6.05 -7.56
CA PHE A 60 5.48 5.72 -6.19
C PHE A 60 4.23 5.46 -5.33
N ARG A 61 3.23 6.33 -5.42
CA ARG A 61 1.97 6.21 -4.66
C ARG A 61 1.22 4.93 -5.02
N ASP A 62 1.09 4.64 -6.30
CA ASP A 62 0.47 3.41 -6.78
C ASP A 62 1.18 2.17 -6.24
N ALA A 63 2.53 2.19 -6.24
CA ALA A 63 3.32 1.08 -5.73
C ALA A 63 3.22 0.94 -4.20
N LEU A 64 3.25 2.06 -3.47
CA LEU A 64 3.09 2.11 -2.02
C LEU A 64 1.71 1.61 -1.60
N GLY A 65 0.65 2.00 -2.32
CA GLY A 65 -0.72 1.53 -2.09
C GLY A 65 -0.83 0.01 -2.24
N ARG A 66 -0.23 -0.57 -3.29
CA ARG A 66 -0.20 -2.03 -3.46
C ARG A 66 0.55 -2.74 -2.33
N GLN A 67 1.70 -2.20 -1.92
CA GLN A 67 2.49 -2.76 -0.83
C GLN A 67 1.75 -2.69 0.50
N PHE A 68 1.05 -1.58 0.76
CA PHE A 68 0.20 -1.40 1.93
C PHE A 68 -0.91 -2.45 1.97
N HIS A 69 -1.64 -2.67 0.87
CA HIS A 69 -2.69 -3.71 0.84
C HIS A 69 -2.14 -5.10 1.12
N GLY A 70 -0.98 -5.43 0.53
CA GLY A 70 -0.30 -6.70 0.78
C GLY A 70 0.12 -6.86 2.24
N ARG A 71 0.68 -5.81 2.86
CA ARG A 71 1.19 -5.86 4.24
C ARG A 71 0.11 -5.81 5.30
N ALA A 72 -0.88 -4.93 5.11
CA ALA A 72 -2.00 -4.82 6.01
C ALA A 72 -2.90 -6.06 5.92
N GLY A 73 -2.83 -6.87 4.86
CA GLY A 73 -3.64 -8.08 4.74
C GLY A 73 -5.13 -7.77 4.65
N ILE A 74 -5.47 -6.60 4.08
CA ILE A 74 -6.86 -6.14 4.07
C ILE A 74 -7.68 -7.09 3.20
N PRO A 75 -8.70 -7.77 3.76
CA PRO A 75 -9.50 -8.71 2.99
C PRO A 75 -10.23 -7.98 1.85
N LEU A 76 -10.69 -8.73 0.86
CA LEU A 76 -11.69 -8.28 -0.11
C LEU A 76 -12.99 -9.03 0.17
N CYS A 77 -14.11 -8.32 0.15
CA CYS A 77 -15.42 -8.96 0.23
C CYS A 77 -15.72 -9.61 -1.12
N GLU A 78 -15.89 -10.92 -1.15
CA GLU A 78 -16.13 -11.67 -2.39
C GLU A 78 -17.61 -11.83 -2.74
N ASP A 79 -18.50 -11.77 -1.76
CA ASP A 79 -19.95 -11.80 -1.95
C ASP A 79 -20.72 -11.03 -0.87
N ALA A 80 -22.02 -10.79 -1.12
CA ALA A 80 -22.87 -10.04 -0.20
C ALA A 80 -23.20 -10.80 1.09
N ALA A 81 -23.20 -12.14 1.07
CA ALA A 81 -23.50 -12.97 2.24
C ALA A 81 -22.35 -12.91 3.27
N GLY A 82 -21.12 -12.75 2.80
CA GLY A 82 -19.92 -12.59 3.61
C GLY A 82 -19.68 -11.19 4.16
N LEU A 83 -20.57 -10.21 3.90
CA LEU A 83 -20.32 -8.80 4.26
C LEU A 83 -20.10 -8.60 5.77
N GLU A 84 -20.84 -9.30 6.61
CA GLU A 84 -20.69 -9.21 8.07
C GLU A 84 -19.31 -9.74 8.53
N GLY A 85 -18.91 -10.91 8.03
CA GLY A 85 -17.59 -11.49 8.32
C GLY A 85 -16.46 -10.61 7.81
N TYR A 86 -16.60 -10.11 6.58
CA TYR A 86 -15.66 -9.16 5.99
C TYR A 86 -15.48 -7.89 6.84
N ALA A 87 -16.57 -7.29 7.32
CA ALA A 87 -16.48 -6.10 8.17
C ALA A 87 -15.70 -6.39 9.45
N ARG A 88 -15.99 -7.54 10.09
CA ARG A 88 -15.27 -7.98 11.29
C ARG A 88 -13.77 -8.14 11.05
N ASP A 89 -13.39 -8.87 10.01
CA ASP A 89 -11.99 -9.14 9.67
C ASP A 89 -11.25 -7.86 9.25
N LEU A 90 -11.93 -6.95 8.57
CA LEU A 90 -11.40 -5.64 8.20
C LEU A 90 -11.06 -4.80 9.45
N PHE A 91 -11.96 -4.74 10.44
CA PHE A 91 -11.70 -4.01 11.68
C PHE A 91 -10.61 -4.65 12.53
N ALA A 92 -10.58 -5.99 12.64
CA ALA A 92 -9.49 -6.70 13.32
C ALA A 92 -8.13 -6.43 12.66
N THR A 93 -8.11 -6.40 11.33
CA THR A 93 -6.93 -6.03 10.54
C THR A 93 -6.49 -4.59 10.82
N PHE A 94 -7.43 -3.67 10.95
CA PHE A 94 -7.11 -2.28 11.28
C PHE A 94 -6.54 -2.11 12.68
N GLU A 95 -7.06 -2.85 13.65
CA GLU A 95 -6.56 -2.85 15.02
C GLU A 95 -5.13 -3.39 15.11
N ALA A 96 -4.85 -4.52 14.44
CA ALA A 96 -3.51 -5.09 14.35
C ALA A 96 -2.48 -4.14 13.70
N ASN A 97 -2.94 -3.26 12.80
CA ASN A 97 -2.12 -2.27 12.09
C ASN A 97 -2.37 -0.83 12.58
N SER A 98 -2.77 -0.65 13.84
CA SER A 98 -3.33 0.60 14.36
C SER A 98 -2.48 1.85 14.14
N LYS A 99 -1.13 1.78 14.20
CA LYS A 99 -0.25 2.92 13.92
C LYS A 99 -0.34 3.37 12.46
N LEU A 100 -0.24 2.40 11.56
CA LEU A 100 -0.28 2.63 10.11
C LEU A 100 -1.67 3.12 9.67
N VAL A 101 -2.74 2.50 10.20
CA VAL A 101 -4.12 2.92 9.95
C VAL A 101 -4.38 4.31 10.49
N ARG A 102 -3.93 4.62 11.71
CA ARG A 102 -4.04 5.97 12.29
C ARG A 102 -3.31 7.00 11.43
N GLY A 103 -2.10 6.70 10.98
CA GLY A 103 -1.34 7.53 10.06
C GLY A 103 -2.11 7.84 8.77
N LEU A 104 -2.76 6.85 8.18
CA LEU A 104 -3.54 7.01 6.95
C LEU A 104 -4.91 7.67 7.15
N VAL A 105 -5.60 7.45 8.27
CA VAL A 105 -6.95 8.00 8.49
C VAL A 105 -6.90 9.48 8.86
N HIS A 106 -5.85 9.90 9.59
CA HIS A 106 -5.74 11.28 10.07
C HIS A 106 -4.88 12.18 9.18
N ALA A 107 -4.23 11.64 8.16
CA ALA A 107 -3.39 12.40 7.25
C ALA A 107 -4.21 13.10 6.15
N PRO A 108 -4.12 14.43 6.02
CA PRO A 108 -4.74 15.16 4.90
C PRO A 108 -4.28 14.65 3.53
N TRP A 109 -3.02 14.19 3.44
CA TRP A 109 -2.42 13.63 2.22
C TRP A 109 -2.92 12.21 1.90
N ALA A 110 -3.38 11.45 2.89
CA ALA A 110 -3.84 10.08 2.71
C ALA A 110 -5.28 9.98 2.20
N VAL A 111 -6.11 11.01 2.39
CA VAL A 111 -7.49 11.07 1.86
C VAL A 111 -7.52 10.99 0.33
N ALA A 112 -6.47 11.48 -0.34
CA ALA A 112 -6.29 11.35 -1.79
C ALA A 112 -5.78 9.95 -2.19
N ASP A 113 -4.90 9.34 -1.41
CA ASP A 113 -4.26 8.04 -1.74
C ASP A 113 -5.13 6.83 -1.37
N LEU A 114 -5.99 6.93 -0.35
CA LEU A 114 -7.04 5.95 -0.06
C LEU A 114 -8.07 5.84 -1.20
N GLN A 115 -8.11 6.79 -2.16
CA GLN A 115 -9.00 6.76 -3.32
C GLN A 115 -8.68 5.63 -4.31
N LEU A 116 -7.41 5.22 -4.44
CA LEU A 116 -7.02 4.10 -5.32
C LEU A 116 -7.65 2.78 -4.84
N THR A 117 -7.76 2.64 -3.53
CA THR A 117 -8.48 1.54 -2.89
C THR A 117 -10.00 1.73 -2.98
N ARG A 118 -10.46 2.96 -2.77
CA ARG A 118 -11.87 3.32 -2.79
C ARG A 118 -12.50 2.94 -4.13
N ARG A 119 -11.87 3.25 -5.27
CA ARG A 119 -12.46 2.95 -6.59
C ARG A 119 -12.63 1.45 -6.80
N ARG A 120 -11.58 0.64 -6.55
CA ARG A 120 -11.64 -0.81 -6.76
C ARG A 120 -12.58 -1.52 -5.77
N ARG A 121 -12.58 -1.08 -4.49
CA ARG A 121 -13.54 -1.57 -3.47
C ARG A 121 -14.97 -1.16 -3.80
N LEU A 122 -15.19 0.09 -4.24
CA LEU A 122 -16.50 0.58 -4.62
C LEU A 122 -17.00 -0.17 -5.86
N GLU A 123 -16.15 -0.42 -6.86
CA GLU A 123 -16.48 -1.22 -8.04
C GLU A 123 -16.86 -2.65 -7.65
N GLN A 124 -16.11 -3.31 -6.75
CA GLN A 124 -16.44 -4.65 -6.26
C GLN A 124 -17.74 -4.67 -5.45
N VAL A 125 -17.90 -3.80 -4.44
CA VAL A 125 -19.12 -3.73 -3.64
C VAL A 125 -20.33 -3.38 -4.51
N THR A 126 -20.18 -2.46 -5.46
CA THR A 126 -21.26 -2.10 -6.39
C THR A 126 -21.60 -3.27 -7.31
N ALA A 127 -20.60 -4.02 -7.79
CA ALA A 127 -20.85 -5.22 -8.59
C ALA A 127 -21.55 -6.32 -7.77
N LEU A 128 -21.24 -6.46 -6.48
CA LEU A 128 -21.92 -7.39 -5.58
C LEU A 128 -23.37 -6.98 -5.33
N LEU A 129 -23.62 -5.70 -5.04
CA LEU A 129 -24.97 -5.18 -4.85
C LEU A 129 -25.83 -5.33 -6.11
N ARG A 130 -25.26 -5.17 -7.31
CA ARG A 130 -25.97 -5.39 -8.58
C ARG A 130 -26.29 -6.85 -8.89
N ARG A 131 -25.62 -7.82 -8.27
CA ARG A 131 -25.86 -9.26 -8.49
C ARG A 131 -26.82 -9.86 -7.46
N ALA A 132 -27.01 -9.19 -6.33
CA ALA A 132 -27.89 -9.62 -5.25
C ALA A 132 -29.37 -9.23 -5.48
N TRP A 133 -29.67 -8.48 -6.54
CA TRP A 133 -31.01 -8.02 -6.93
C TRP A 133 -31.25 -8.25 -8.41
#